data_AF-A0A8S9WKV7-F1
#
_entry.id   AF-A0A8S9WKV7-F1
#
_cell.length_a   1.000
_cell.length_b   1.000
_cell.length_c   1.000
_cell.angle_alpha   90.00
_cell.angle_beta   90.00
_cell.angle_gamma   90.00
#
_symmetry.space_group_name_H-M   'P 1'
#
loop_
_entity.id
_entity.type
_entity.pdbx_description
1 polymer ?
#
loop_
_entity_poly.entity_id
_entity_poly.type
_entity_poly.pdbx_seq_one_letter_code
_entity_poly.pdbx_strand_id
1 'polypeptide(L)'
;VCEMLIGGDLGATIDIAGVNTKLRSDYKLFSESNTRWVVEVWQEEASKFEAVMAEQPVIKIGEVVDAKRVDVCDGDRALVDLSLGALRGAWRGNIL
;
A
#
# COMPACT_ATOMS: atom_id res chain seq x y z
N VAL A 1 -2.49 0.76 4.41
CA VAL A 1 -1.88 -0.47 3.86
C VAL A 1 -1.28 -1.34 4.96
N CYS A 2 -0.27 -0.89 5.71
CA CYS A 2 0.39 -1.71 6.74
C CYS A 2 -0.57 -2.43 7.71
N GLU A 3 -1.61 -1.75 8.21
CA GLU A 3 -2.61 -2.38 9.09
C GLU A 3 -3.45 -3.46 8.39
N MET A 4 -3.76 -3.28 7.11
CA MET A 4 -4.49 -4.27 6.30
C MET A 4 -3.66 -5.55 6.17
N LEU A 5 -2.35 -5.40 5.93
CA LEU A 5 -1.39 -6.51 5.86
C LEU A 5 -1.25 -7.24 7.21
N ILE A 6 -1.19 -6.50 8.32
CA ILE A 6 -1.18 -7.08 9.68
C ILE A 6 -2.45 -7.88 9.95
N GLY A 7 -3.62 -7.35 9.53
CA GLY A 7 -4.93 -7.98 9.72
C GLY A 7 -5.14 -9.22 8.87
N GLY A 8 -4.69 -9.20 7.62
CA GLY A 8 -4.74 -10.34 6.70
C GLY A 8 -3.62 -11.37 6.93
N ASP A 9 -2.62 -11.03 7.75
CA ASP A 9 -1.38 -11.78 7.89
C ASP A 9 -0.69 -12.03 6.53
N LEU A 10 -0.66 -11.03 5.65
CA LEU A 10 -0.04 -11.13 4.31
C LEU A 10 0.98 -10.00 4.12
N GLY A 11 1.80 -10.10 3.08
CA GLY A 11 2.70 -9.03 2.67
C GLY A 11 2.21 -8.28 1.44
N ALA A 12 3.01 -7.32 0.98
CA ALA A 12 2.73 -6.62 -0.26
C ALA A 12 4.01 -6.06 -0.90
N THR A 13 3.96 -5.95 -2.23
CA THR A 13 4.90 -5.16 -3.02
C THR A 13 4.17 -3.93 -3.53
N ILE A 14 4.69 -2.75 -3.22
CA ILE A 14 4.04 -1.46 -3.45
C ILE A 14 4.99 -0.50 -4.16
N ASP A 15 4.53 0.09 -5.27
CA ASP A 15 5.21 1.18 -5.96
C ASP A 15 4.36 2.46 -5.88
N ILE A 16 4.93 3.51 -5.28
CA ILE A 16 4.29 4.82 -5.12
C ILE A 16 4.72 5.82 -6.21
N ALA A 17 5.44 5.40 -7.25
CA ALA A 17 5.88 6.27 -8.35
C ALA A 17 4.75 7.10 -8.95
N GLY A 18 3.62 6.43 -9.24
CA GLY A 18 2.45 7.09 -9.83
C GLY A 18 1.61 7.90 -8.84
N VAL A 19 1.83 7.76 -7.52
CA VAL A 19 1.11 8.53 -6.50
C VAL A 19 1.65 9.95 -6.48
N ASN A 20 0.94 10.88 -7.12
CA ASN A 20 1.31 12.31 -7.24
C ASN A 20 2.80 12.51 -7.55
N THR A 21 3.13 12.48 -8.84
CA THR A 21 4.50 12.51 -9.38
C THR A 21 5.34 13.74 -9.01
N LYS A 22 4.72 14.78 -8.44
CA LYS A 22 5.40 16.02 -8.02
C LYS A 22 5.81 16.02 -6.55
N LEU A 23 5.34 15.05 -5.76
CA LEU A 23 5.63 14.97 -4.32
C LEU A 23 6.84 14.09 -4.04
N ARG A 24 7.54 14.41 -2.96
CA ARG A 24 8.60 13.57 -2.40
C ARG A 24 8.01 12.33 -1.74
N SER A 25 8.78 11.24 -1.72
CA SER A 25 8.31 9.91 -1.29
C SER A 25 7.72 9.88 0.13
N ASP A 26 8.30 10.63 1.08
CA ASP A 26 7.77 10.74 2.45
C ASP A 26 6.39 11.42 2.50
N TYR A 27 6.16 12.47 1.71
CA TYR A 27 4.82 13.06 1.59
C TYR A 27 3.82 12.08 0.98
N LYS A 28 4.23 11.28 -0.01
CA LYS A 28 3.35 10.25 -0.58
C LYS A 28 2.94 9.22 0.48
N LEU A 29 3.88 8.81 1.34
CA LEU A 29 3.68 7.77 2.37
C LEU A 29 2.90 8.27 3.59
N PHE A 30 3.17 9.48 4.06
CA PHE A 30 2.68 9.98 5.35
C PHE A 30 1.66 11.11 5.23
N SER A 31 1.27 11.52 4.01
CA SER A 31 0.19 12.49 3.84
C SER A 31 -1.13 11.93 4.36
N GLU A 32 -1.87 12.75 5.11
CA GLU A 32 -3.23 12.51 5.60
C GLU A 32 -4.28 13.35 4.84
N SER A 33 -4.01 13.68 3.57
CA SER A 33 -5.03 14.32 2.71
C SER A 33 -6.33 13.53 2.70
N ASN A 34 -7.45 14.23 2.86
CA ASN A 34 -8.79 13.66 2.98
C ASN A 34 -9.22 12.90 1.71
N THR A 35 -10.30 12.12 1.84
CA THR A 35 -11.02 11.47 0.71
C THR A 35 -10.20 10.47 -0.12
N ARG A 36 -9.12 9.92 0.44
CA ARG A 36 -8.35 8.84 -0.19
C ARG A 36 -8.72 7.51 0.46
N TRP A 37 -8.95 6.51 -0.38
CA TRP A 37 -9.28 5.15 0.02
C TRP A 37 -8.24 4.20 -0.53
N VAL A 38 -7.91 3.16 0.24
CA VAL A 38 -7.13 2.01 -0.23
C VAL A 38 -8.08 0.83 -0.28
N VAL A 39 -8.06 0.11 -1.39
CA VAL A 39 -8.88 -1.06 -1.62
C VAL A 39 -8.01 -2.22 -2.07
N GLU A 40 -8.39 -3.43 -1.66
CA GLU A 40 -7.83 -4.68 -2.15
C GLU A 40 -8.90 -5.38 -2.97
N VAL A 41 -8.54 -5.84 -4.17
CA VAL A 41 -9.44 -6.54 -5.09
C VAL A 41 -8.78 -7.81 -5.57
N TRP A 42 -9.57 -8.86 -5.76
CA TRP A 42 -9.11 -10.07 -6.42
C TRP A 42 -8.64 -9.75 -7.84
N GLN A 43 -7.55 -10.38 -8.27
CA GLN A 43 -6.90 -10.07 -9.55
C GLN A 43 -7.87 -10.26 -10.73
N GLU A 44 -8.70 -11.30 -10.66
CA GLU A 44 -9.74 -11.61 -11.64
C GLU A 44 -10.88 -10.58 -11.69
N GLU A 45 -11.11 -9.82 -10.61
CA GLU A 45 -12.13 -8.77 -10.54
C GLU A 45 -11.56 -7.37 -10.82
N ALA A 46 -10.24 -7.23 -11.01
CA ALA A 46 -9.57 -5.93 -11.15
C ALA A 46 -10.15 -5.10 -12.31
N SER A 47 -10.31 -5.68 -13.50
CA SER A 47 -10.87 -4.97 -14.66
C SER A 47 -12.31 -4.53 -14.45
N LYS A 48 -13.10 -5.32 -13.72
CA LYS A 48 -14.49 -4.97 -13.38
C LYS A 48 -14.54 -3.85 -12.36
N PHE A 49 -13.66 -3.88 -11.35
CA PHE A 49 -13.51 -2.79 -10.40
C PHE A 49 -13.12 -1.48 -11.09
N GLU A 50 -12.12 -1.52 -11.98
CA GLU A 50 -11.69 -0.35 -12.77
C GLU A 50 -12.82 0.20 -13.64
N ALA A 51 -13.61 -0.66 -14.27
CA ALA A 51 -14.78 -0.24 -15.05
C ALA A 51 -15.85 0.46 -14.19
N VAL A 52 -16.11 -0.04 -12.97
CA VAL A 52 -17.04 0.60 -12.02
C VAL A 52 -16.51 1.96 -11.55
N MET A 53 -15.19 2.10 -11.43
CA MET A 53 -14.54 3.33 -10.96
C MET A 53 -14.08 4.27 -12.08
N ALA A 54 -14.52 4.07 -13.33
CA ALA A 54 -13.99 4.80 -14.49
C ALA A 54 -14.06 6.34 -14.36
N GLU A 55 -15.04 6.86 -13.63
CA GLU A 55 -15.23 8.30 -13.40
C GLU A 55 -14.47 8.83 -12.16
N GLN A 56 -13.72 7.97 -11.47
CA GLN A 56 -12.97 8.31 -10.26
C GLN A 56 -11.46 8.16 -10.51
N PRO A 57 -10.62 9.01 -9.88
CA PRO A 57 -9.18 8.84 -9.95
C PRO A 57 -8.77 7.58 -9.18
N VAL A 58 -8.37 6.55 -9.92
CA VAL A 58 -7.85 5.29 -9.36
C VAL A 58 -6.42 5.09 -9.82
N ILE A 59 -5.60 4.59 -8.90
CA ILE A 59 -4.24 4.17 -9.20
C ILE A 59 -3.98 2.82 -8.54
N LYS A 60 -3.56 1.84 -9.34
CA LYS A 60 -2.99 0.60 -8.81
C LYS A 60 -1.59 0.91 -8.27
N ILE A 61 -1.37 0.63 -7.00
CA ILE A 61 -0.10 0.89 -6.31
C ILE A 61 0.70 -0.37 -6.01
N GLY A 62 0.15 -1.57 -6.26
CA GLY A 62 0.85 -2.80 -5.88
C GLY A 62 -0.04 -4.03 -5.85
N GLU A 63 0.48 -5.07 -5.19
CA GLU A 63 -0.14 -6.39 -5.06
C GLU A 63 0.10 -6.96 -3.65
N VAL A 64 -0.90 -7.64 -3.11
CA VAL A 64 -0.77 -8.44 -1.87
C VAL A 64 -0.15 -9.78 -2.24
N VAL A 65 0.80 -10.24 -1.42
CA VAL A 65 1.54 -11.49 -1.64
C VAL A 65 1.56 -12.34 -0.37
N ASP A 66 1.72 -13.66 -0.53
CA ASP A 66 1.80 -14.60 0.61
C ASP A 66 3.15 -14.54 1.36
N ALA A 67 4.12 -13.80 0.83
CA ALA A 67 5.36 -13.51 1.54
C ALA A 67 5.07 -12.60 2.75
N LYS A 68 5.61 -12.90 3.93
CA LYS A 68 5.41 -12.09 5.15
C LYS A 68 6.34 -10.87 5.20
N ARG A 69 6.37 -10.08 4.13
CA ARG A 69 7.20 -8.87 3.97
C ARG A 69 6.42 -7.71 3.36
N VAL A 70 6.84 -6.50 3.67
CA VAL A 70 6.30 -5.27 3.11
C VAL A 70 7.43 -4.55 2.40
N ASP A 71 7.31 -4.51 1.07
CA ASP A 71 8.29 -3.89 0.18
C ASP A 71 7.64 -2.66 -0.45
N VAL A 72 8.26 -1.49 -0.26
CA VAL A 72 7.78 -0.23 -0.83
C VAL A 72 8.90 0.45 -1.60
N CYS A 73 8.62 0.81 -2.85
CA CYS A 73 9.51 1.60 -3.69
C CYS A 73 8.81 2.84 -4.26
N ASP A 74 9.60 3.78 -4.75
CA ASP A 74 9.18 4.92 -5.57
C ASP A 74 9.97 4.84 -6.87
N GLY A 75 9.43 4.09 -7.85
CA GLY A 75 10.14 3.65 -9.04
C GLY A 75 11.31 2.75 -8.66
N ASP A 76 12.50 3.07 -9.16
CA ASP A 76 13.73 2.30 -8.88
C ASP A 76 14.28 2.49 -7.46
N ARG A 77 13.68 3.37 -6.65
CA ARG A 77 14.15 3.67 -5.30
C ARG A 77 13.42 2.81 -4.27
N ALA A 78 14.12 1.85 -3.68
CA ALA A 78 13.65 1.15 -2.49
C ALA A 78 13.53 2.11 -1.29
N LEU A 79 12.42 2.04 -0.55
CA LEU A 79 12.11 2.89 0.59
C LEU A 79 11.88 2.09 1.87
N VAL A 80 11.18 0.97 1.77
CA VAL A 80 10.85 0.08 2.89
C VAL A 80 11.08 -1.36 2.44
N ASP A 81 11.74 -2.12 3.29
CA ASP A 81 11.88 -3.57 3.19
C ASP A 81 11.85 -4.13 4.62
N LEU A 82 10.68 -4.55 5.07
CA LEU A 82 10.45 -4.98 6.45
C LEU A 82 9.69 -6.29 6.49
N SER A 83 10.02 -7.14 7.47
CA SER A 83 9.17 -8.30 7.77
C SER A 83 7.85 -7.86 8.41
N LEU A 84 6.78 -8.61 8.14
CA LEU A 84 5.48 -8.39 8.77
C LEU A 84 5.56 -8.52 10.30
N GLY A 85 6.46 -9.37 10.81
CA GLY A 85 6.73 -9.50 12.24
C GLY A 85 7.33 -8.22 12.86
N ALA A 86 8.31 -7.61 12.21
CA ALA A 86 8.89 -6.34 12.65
C ALA A 86 7.84 -5.21 12.64
N LEU A 87 7.04 -5.15 11.57
CA LEU A 87 5.93 -4.21 11.47
C LEU A 87 4.89 -4.40 12.58
N ARG A 88 4.47 -5.64 12.84
CA ARG A 88 3.52 -6.00 13.91
C ARG A 88 4.08 -5.65 15.30
N GLY A 89 5.38 -5.86 15.52
CA GLY A 89 6.07 -5.47 16.74
C GLY A 89 6.06 -3.96 16.96
N ALA A 90 6.41 -3.18 15.95
CA ALA A 90 6.41 -1.73 16.00
C ALA A 90 4.99 -1.15 16.20
N TRP A 91 3.97 -1.76 15.59
CA TRP A 91 2.57 -1.32 15.73
C TRP A 91 1.99 -1.60 17.13
N ARG A 92 2.32 -2.74 17.75
CA ARG A 92 1.84 -3.09 19.10
C ARG A 92 2.58 -2.38 20.24
N GLY A 93 3.82 -1.94 20.00
CA GLY A 93 4.70 -1.41 21.05
C GLY A 93 4.25 -0.12 21.73
N ASN A 94 3.15 0.51 21.27
CA ASN A 94 2.68 1.81 21.74
C ASN A 94 1.24 1.81 22.31
N ILE A 95 0.68 0.64 22.66
CA ILE A 95 -0.51 0.62 23.52
C ILE A 95 -0.04 0.94 24.95
N LEU A 96 -0.15 2.20 25.35
CA LEU A 96 -0.17 2.63 26.75
C LEU A 96 -1.48 2.19 27.42
#